data_AF-A0A2T4NC48-F1
#
_entry.id   AF-A0A2T4NC48-F1
#
_cell.length_a   1.000
_cell.length_b   1.000
_cell.length_c   1.000
_cell.angle_alpha   90.00
_cell.angle_beta   90.00
_cell.angle_gamma   90.00
#
_symmetry.space_group_name_H-M   'P 1'
#
loop_
_entity.id
_entity.type
_entity.pdbx_description
1 polymer ?
#
loop_
_entity_poly.entity_id
_entity_poly.type
_entity_poly.pdbx_seq_one_letter_code
_entity_poly.pdbx_strand_id
1 'polypeptide(L)'
;METARALAGDTGDGAAPRLWTVTATAQQVIPEDEPDLGQAGLRGLVRVLSYEHPELRPAVLDIDAHTPVAEVAAELLSCPDEQDETAYRRGIRHLARLRNVPLGAGERRSTPVDRARDRVALRLARPGDLDSFEFVAQPRRRPGPGEVEVRLAATSVNFINVLQALGVYQDFSTGEEQADVCAFDGAVKRHTGRRAEERVSR
;
A
#
# COMPACT_ATOMS: atom_id res chain seq x y z
N MET A 1 11.90 -29.22 -0.12
CA MET A 1 12.45 -29.28 -1.49
C MET A 1 12.73 -30.71 -1.95
N GLU A 2 13.44 -31.52 -1.17
CA GLU A 2 13.73 -32.92 -1.54
C GLU A 2 12.46 -33.75 -1.77
N THR A 3 11.45 -33.62 -0.90
CA THR A 3 10.14 -34.28 -1.06
C THR A 3 9.42 -33.87 -2.34
N ALA A 4 9.45 -32.59 -2.71
CA ALA A 4 8.82 -32.10 -3.92
C ALA A 4 9.53 -32.65 -5.17
N ARG A 5 10.87 -32.67 -5.18
CA ARG A 5 11.65 -33.27 -6.28
C ARG A 5 11.44 -34.77 -6.40
N ALA A 6 11.34 -35.47 -5.27
CA ALA A 6 11.03 -36.90 -5.26
C ALA A 6 9.64 -37.16 -5.86
N LEU A 7 8.61 -36.39 -5.47
CA LEU A 7 7.26 -36.50 -6.02
C LEU A 7 7.17 -36.11 -7.51
N ALA A 8 7.97 -35.14 -7.95
CA ALA A 8 8.04 -34.75 -9.37
C ALA A 8 8.77 -35.81 -10.23
N GLY A 9 9.73 -36.53 -9.64
CA GLY A 9 10.46 -37.61 -10.32
C GLY A 9 9.76 -38.97 -10.30
N ASP A 10 8.78 -39.16 -9.41
CA ASP A 10 8.01 -40.41 -9.24
C ASP A 10 6.66 -40.33 -9.98
N THR A 11 6.69 -39.91 -11.24
CA THR A 11 5.55 -40.04 -12.15
C THR A 11 5.67 -41.38 -12.87
N GLY A 12 4.97 -42.41 -12.39
CA GLY A 12 4.74 -43.63 -13.19
C GLY A 12 3.93 -43.33 -14.47
N ASP A 13 3.20 -44.30 -14.99
CA ASP A 13 2.30 -44.14 -16.18
C ASP A 13 1.09 -43.19 -15.97
N GLY A 14 1.10 -42.35 -14.92
CA GLY A 14 -0.01 -41.48 -14.51
C GLY A 14 0.36 -40.00 -14.39
N ALA A 15 -0.66 -39.16 -14.17
CA ALA A 15 -0.47 -37.73 -13.91
C ALA A 15 0.19 -37.50 -12.54
N ALA A 16 1.07 -36.49 -12.46
CA ALA A 16 1.75 -36.13 -11.22
C ALA A 16 0.75 -35.80 -10.08
N PRO A 17 1.03 -36.27 -8.84
CA PRO A 17 0.13 -36.03 -7.71
C PRO A 17 0.09 -34.55 -7.34
N ARG A 18 -1.05 -34.11 -6.82
CA ARG A 18 -1.18 -32.76 -6.28
C ARG A 18 -0.46 -32.65 -4.93
N LEU A 19 0.44 -31.69 -4.79
CA LEU A 19 1.16 -31.42 -3.55
C LEU A 19 0.39 -30.42 -2.67
N TRP A 20 -0.03 -30.88 -1.50
CA TRP A 20 -0.68 -30.04 -0.49
C TRP A 20 0.27 -29.71 0.66
N THR A 21 0.33 -28.43 1.02
CA THR A 21 0.96 -27.96 2.26
C THR A 21 -0.14 -27.49 3.20
N VAL A 22 -0.32 -28.21 4.31
CA VAL A 22 -1.28 -27.85 5.35
C VAL A 22 -0.55 -27.09 6.44
N THR A 23 -1.04 -25.89 6.77
CA THR A 23 -0.47 -25.05 7.82
C THR A 23 -1.51 -24.72 8.89
N ALA A 24 -1.08 -24.38 10.10
CA ALA A 24 -1.97 -24.00 11.20
C ALA A 24 -1.81 -22.51 11.53
N THR A 25 -2.79 -21.70 11.12
CA THR A 25 -2.85 -20.25 11.31
C THR A 25 -1.53 -19.57 10.91
N ALA A 26 -0.97 -19.92 9.76
CA ALA A 26 0.33 -19.39 9.29
C ALA A 26 0.22 -18.02 8.62
N GLN A 27 -0.99 -17.52 8.39
CA GLN A 27 -1.25 -16.20 7.82
C GLN A 27 -2.47 -15.54 8.47
N GLN A 28 -2.51 -14.21 8.41
CA GLN A 28 -3.69 -13.45 8.80
C GLN A 28 -4.72 -13.49 7.67
N VAL A 29 -5.89 -14.08 7.96
CA VAL A 29 -7.05 -14.14 7.06
C VAL A 29 -8.18 -13.26 7.59
N ILE A 30 -8.35 -13.23 8.91
CA ILE A 30 -9.27 -12.33 9.62
C ILE A 30 -8.49 -11.45 10.62
N PRO A 31 -9.03 -10.28 11.03
CA PRO A 31 -8.33 -9.34 11.91
C PRO A 31 -7.88 -9.95 13.25
N GLU A 32 -8.61 -10.95 13.74
CA GLU A 32 -8.36 -11.60 15.03
C GLU A 32 -7.30 -12.70 14.99
N ASP A 33 -6.78 -13.06 13.81
CA ASP A 33 -5.75 -14.08 13.70
C ASP A 33 -4.44 -13.61 14.35
N GLU A 34 -3.79 -14.52 15.07
CA GLU A 34 -2.41 -14.40 15.53
C GLU A 34 -1.53 -15.39 14.75
N PRO A 35 -0.84 -14.96 13.68
CA PRO A 35 -0.17 -15.91 12.79
C PRO A 35 1.05 -16.61 13.41
N ASP A 36 1.18 -17.92 13.20
CA ASP A 36 2.40 -18.67 13.48
C ASP A 36 3.48 -18.35 12.44
N LEU A 37 4.38 -17.44 12.83
CA LEU A 37 5.50 -17.00 11.99
C LEU A 37 6.48 -18.12 11.64
N GLY A 38 6.52 -19.22 12.42
CA GLY A 38 7.35 -20.39 12.11
C GLY A 38 6.92 -21.09 10.83
N GLN A 39 5.65 -20.98 10.45
CA GLN A 39 5.07 -21.59 9.26
C GLN A 39 4.84 -20.58 8.12
N ALA A 40 4.83 -19.27 8.41
CA ALA A 40 4.50 -18.22 7.44
C ALA A 40 5.35 -18.26 6.15
N GLY A 41 6.61 -18.67 6.26
CA GLY A 41 7.52 -18.80 5.10
C GLY A 41 7.13 -19.89 4.10
N LEU A 42 6.33 -20.88 4.51
CA LEU A 42 5.91 -21.99 3.64
C LEU A 42 5.05 -21.52 2.46
N ARG A 43 4.26 -20.46 2.65
CA ARG A 43 3.47 -19.86 1.57
C ARG A 43 4.36 -19.39 0.41
N GLY A 44 5.47 -18.74 0.71
CA GLY A 44 6.45 -18.32 -0.30
C GLY A 44 7.12 -19.51 -1.00
N LEU A 45 7.46 -20.56 -0.25
CA LEU A 45 8.03 -21.79 -0.80
C LEU A 45 7.06 -22.48 -1.79
N VAL A 46 5.79 -22.63 -1.41
CA VAL A 46 4.77 -23.24 -2.30
C VAL A 46 4.57 -22.39 -3.55
N ARG A 47 4.61 -21.07 -3.44
CA ARG A 47 4.58 -20.15 -4.59
C ARG A 47 5.72 -20.43 -5.57
N VAL A 48 6.95 -20.61 -5.09
CA VAL A 48 8.10 -20.97 -5.92
C VAL A 48 7.90 -22.34 -6.58
N LEU A 49 7.44 -23.33 -5.83
CA LEU A 49 7.15 -24.66 -6.37
C LEU A 49 6.12 -24.62 -7.49
N SER A 50 5.13 -23.72 -7.45
CA SER A 50 4.15 -23.58 -8.54
C SER A 50 4.78 -23.16 -9.86
N TYR A 51 5.94 -22.49 -9.83
CA TYR A 51 6.71 -22.12 -11.03
C TYR A 51 7.74 -23.18 -11.44
N GLU A 52 8.39 -23.82 -10.47
CA GLU A 52 9.42 -24.83 -10.76
C GLU A 52 8.84 -26.20 -11.15
N HIS A 53 7.70 -26.55 -10.54
CA HIS A 53 7.05 -27.86 -10.67
C HIS A 53 5.52 -27.72 -10.82
N PRO A 54 5.03 -27.05 -11.89
CA PRO A 54 3.59 -26.85 -12.09
C PRO A 54 2.80 -28.17 -12.19
N GLU A 55 3.44 -29.26 -12.62
CA GLU A 55 2.86 -30.61 -12.68
C GLU A 55 2.35 -31.10 -11.31
N LEU A 56 2.98 -30.66 -10.21
CA LEU A 56 2.57 -30.99 -8.85
C LEU A 56 1.35 -30.19 -8.37
N ARG A 57 0.86 -29.22 -9.14
CA ARG A 57 -0.23 -28.30 -8.75
C ARG A 57 -0.16 -27.87 -7.27
N PRO A 58 0.97 -27.31 -6.81
CA PRO A 58 1.19 -27.06 -5.39
C PRO A 58 0.11 -26.15 -4.80
N ALA A 59 -0.45 -26.53 -3.65
CA ALA A 59 -1.50 -25.78 -2.98
C ALA A 59 -1.28 -25.68 -1.47
N VAL A 60 -1.77 -24.60 -0.88
CA VAL A 60 -1.77 -24.33 0.57
C VAL A 60 -3.19 -24.42 1.11
N LEU A 61 -3.33 -25.14 2.22
CA LEU A 61 -4.53 -25.15 3.05
C LEU A 61 -4.14 -24.71 4.46
N ASP A 62 -4.55 -23.50 4.85
CA ASP A 62 -4.25 -22.95 6.17
C ASP A 62 -5.44 -23.05 7.12
N ILE A 63 -5.34 -23.90 8.13
CA ILE A 63 -6.44 -24.23 9.06
C ILE A 63 -6.29 -23.50 10.39
N ASP A 64 -7.37 -23.41 11.15
CA ASP A 64 -7.33 -23.01 12.56
C ASP A 64 -7.50 -24.22 13.49
N ALA A 65 -7.34 -24.01 14.79
CA ALA A 65 -7.45 -25.06 15.80
C ALA A 65 -8.86 -25.71 15.89
N HIS A 66 -9.86 -25.09 15.24
CA HIS A 66 -11.25 -25.54 15.28
C HIS A 66 -11.70 -26.20 13.97
N THR A 67 -10.86 -26.22 12.95
CA THR A 67 -11.18 -26.82 11.65
C THR A 67 -11.30 -28.35 11.80
N PRO A 68 -12.48 -28.93 11.54
CA PRO A 68 -12.66 -30.37 11.63
C PRO A 68 -11.84 -31.11 10.56
N VAL A 69 -11.28 -32.28 10.92
CA VAL A 69 -10.53 -33.13 9.98
C VAL A 69 -11.38 -33.52 8.76
N ALA A 70 -12.70 -33.64 8.92
CA ALA A 70 -13.61 -33.90 7.80
C ALA A 70 -13.62 -32.78 6.75
N GLU A 71 -13.51 -31.51 7.16
CA GLU A 71 -13.42 -30.37 6.24
C GLU A 71 -12.07 -30.36 5.52
N VAL A 72 -10.99 -30.67 6.24
CA VAL A 72 -9.65 -30.85 5.65
C VAL A 72 -9.68 -31.94 4.58
N ALA A 73 -10.22 -33.12 4.91
CA ALA A 73 -10.31 -34.23 3.96
C ALA A 73 -11.17 -33.89 2.73
N ALA A 74 -12.32 -33.23 2.94
CA ALA A 74 -13.18 -32.78 1.85
C ALA A 74 -12.47 -31.79 0.93
N GLU A 75 -11.72 -30.83 1.48
CA GLU A 75 -10.92 -29.87 0.71
C GLU A 75 -9.87 -30.57 -0.13
N LEU A 76 -9.04 -31.44 0.48
CA LEU A 76 -7.96 -32.15 -0.21
C LEU A 76 -8.46 -33.02 -1.38
N LEU A 77 -9.69 -33.54 -1.28
CA LEU A 77 -10.28 -34.44 -2.27
C LEU A 77 -11.09 -33.73 -3.37
N SER A 78 -11.58 -32.52 -3.12
CA SER A 78 -12.56 -31.86 -4.00
C SER A 78 -12.19 -30.44 -4.44
N CYS A 79 -11.10 -29.86 -3.91
CA CYS A 79 -10.69 -28.51 -4.28
C CYS A 79 -10.34 -28.43 -5.77
N PRO A 80 -10.89 -27.47 -6.53
CA PRO A 80 -10.51 -27.24 -7.92
C PRO A 80 -9.01 -26.95 -8.07
N ASP A 81 -8.43 -27.32 -9.22
CA ASP A 81 -7.00 -27.16 -9.48
C ASP A 81 -6.59 -25.68 -9.60
N GLU A 82 -7.52 -24.78 -9.94
CA GLU A 82 -7.28 -23.34 -10.05
C GLU A 82 -7.25 -22.64 -8.68
N GLN A 83 -7.54 -23.36 -7.59
CA GLN A 83 -7.53 -22.82 -6.23
C GLN A 83 -6.29 -23.35 -5.49
N ASP A 84 -5.26 -22.52 -5.44
CA ASP A 84 -3.94 -22.85 -4.90
C ASP A 84 -3.75 -22.39 -3.45
N GLU A 85 -4.55 -21.45 -2.95
CA GLU A 85 -4.42 -20.89 -1.61
C GLU A 85 -5.77 -20.76 -0.90
N THR A 86 -6.03 -21.66 0.05
CA THR A 86 -7.27 -21.74 0.82
C THR A 86 -7.01 -21.67 2.31
N ALA A 87 -7.99 -21.18 3.08
CA ALA A 87 -7.89 -21.14 4.53
C ALA A 87 -9.25 -21.38 5.19
N TYR A 88 -9.25 -21.98 6.38
CA TYR A 88 -10.44 -22.14 7.21
C TYR A 88 -10.30 -21.32 8.48
N ARG A 89 -11.31 -20.50 8.78
CA ARG A 89 -11.40 -19.70 10.01
C ARG A 89 -12.81 -19.78 10.58
N ARG A 90 -12.96 -20.27 11.80
CA ARG A 90 -14.23 -20.35 12.53
C ARG A 90 -15.34 -21.03 11.70
N GLY A 91 -14.99 -22.10 10.99
CA GLY A 91 -15.90 -22.85 10.11
C GLY A 91 -16.24 -22.16 8.78
N ILE A 92 -15.52 -21.10 8.42
CA ILE A 92 -15.68 -20.40 7.14
C ILE A 92 -14.48 -20.69 6.26
N ARG A 93 -14.75 -21.15 5.03
CA ARG A 93 -13.76 -21.34 3.98
C ARG A 93 -13.46 -20.02 3.26
N HIS A 94 -12.19 -19.66 3.20
CA HIS A 94 -11.65 -18.50 2.50
C HIS A 94 -10.77 -18.93 1.33
N LEU A 95 -10.82 -18.16 0.25
CA LEU A 95 -9.98 -18.33 -0.94
C LEU A 95 -9.16 -17.06 -1.15
N ALA A 96 -7.84 -17.18 -1.26
CA ALA A 96 -6.99 -16.03 -1.51
C ALA A 96 -7.21 -15.52 -2.94
N ARG A 97 -7.40 -14.20 -3.09
CA ARG A 97 -7.51 -13.53 -4.38
C ARG A 97 -6.67 -12.26 -4.36
N LEU A 98 -5.78 -12.12 -5.33
CA LEU A 98 -5.04 -10.89 -5.54
C LEU A 98 -5.93 -9.90 -6.29
N ARG A 99 -6.07 -8.70 -5.73
CA ARG A 99 -6.77 -7.59 -6.38
C ARG A 99 -6.02 -6.29 -6.10
N ASN A 100 -6.00 -5.40 -7.09
CA ASN A 100 -5.56 -4.03 -6.84
C ASN A 100 -6.70 -3.29 -6.15
N VAL A 101 -6.44 -2.74 -4.96
CA VAL A 101 -7.38 -1.89 -4.23
C VAL A 101 -6.68 -0.59 -3.86
N PRO A 102 -7.39 0.56 -3.93
CA PRO A 102 -6.84 1.81 -3.42
C PRO A 102 -6.64 1.70 -1.91
N LEU A 103 -5.57 2.31 -1.39
CA LEU A 103 -5.30 2.34 0.04
C LEU A 103 -6.45 3.00 0.79
N GLY A 104 -6.98 2.29 1.78
CA GLY A 104 -8.02 2.78 2.69
C GLY A 104 -7.45 3.72 3.76
N ALA A 105 -8.36 4.40 4.47
CA ALA A 105 -7.96 5.31 5.55
C ALA A 105 -7.15 4.62 6.67
N GLY A 106 -7.45 3.35 6.98
CA GLY A 106 -6.73 2.57 8.00
C GLY A 106 -5.32 2.13 7.61
N GLU A 107 -4.96 2.21 6.32
CA GLU A 107 -3.61 1.89 5.83
C GLU A 107 -2.71 3.15 5.82
N ARG A 108 -3.29 4.33 6.10
CA ARG A 108 -2.53 5.58 6.20
C ARG A 108 -1.85 5.66 7.56
N ARG A 109 -0.58 6.05 7.55
CA ARG A 109 0.13 6.38 8.79
C ARG A 109 -0.40 7.71 9.34
N SER A 110 -1.09 7.64 10.46
CA SER A 110 -1.45 8.82 11.26
C SER A 110 -0.42 9.06 12.36
N THR A 111 -0.10 10.32 12.62
CA THR A 111 0.67 10.73 13.80
C THR A 111 -0.06 11.88 14.49
N PRO A 112 -0.06 11.94 15.83
CA PRO A 112 -0.42 13.18 16.50
C PRO A 112 0.54 14.30 16.05
N VAL A 113 0.00 15.51 15.94
CA VAL A 113 0.75 16.72 15.57
C VAL A 113 0.49 17.83 16.58
N ASP A 114 1.54 18.49 17.04
CA ASP A 114 1.46 19.74 17.79
C ASP A 114 1.43 20.90 16.79
N ARG A 115 0.24 21.47 16.56
CA ARG A 115 0.04 22.60 15.62
C ARG A 115 0.87 23.85 15.97
N ALA A 116 1.41 23.96 17.19
CA ALA A 116 2.30 25.06 17.56
C ALA A 116 3.75 24.86 17.08
N ARG A 117 4.16 23.62 16.79
CA ARG A 117 5.56 23.25 16.52
C ARG A 117 5.76 22.56 15.18
N ASP A 118 4.83 21.70 14.82
CA ASP A 118 4.89 20.83 13.67
C ASP A 118 4.37 21.52 12.42
N ARG A 119 4.99 21.16 11.28
CA ARG A 119 4.54 21.63 9.98
C ARG A 119 3.42 20.72 9.50
N VAL A 120 2.27 21.32 9.21
CA VAL A 120 1.12 20.63 8.64
C VAL A 120 0.72 21.34 7.36
N ALA A 121 0.51 20.56 6.29
CA ALA A 121 0.00 21.04 5.02
C ALA A 121 -1.45 20.58 4.82
N LEU A 122 -2.27 21.42 4.19
CA LEU A 122 -3.56 20.99 3.64
C LEU A 122 -3.32 20.54 2.20
N ARG A 123 -3.49 19.24 1.94
CA ARG A 123 -3.26 18.62 0.64
C ARG A 123 -4.55 18.03 0.11
N LEU A 124 -4.73 18.09 -1.20
CA LEU A 124 -5.82 17.39 -1.87
C LEU A 124 -5.32 16.00 -2.28
N ALA A 125 -5.90 14.94 -1.72
CA ALA A 125 -5.47 13.58 -2.04
C ALA A 125 -5.87 13.15 -3.45
N ARG A 126 -7.00 13.67 -3.97
CA ARG A 126 -7.53 13.38 -5.31
C ARG A 126 -8.00 14.68 -5.97
N PRO A 127 -7.25 15.22 -6.95
CA PRO A 127 -7.71 16.38 -7.73
C PRO A 127 -9.13 16.17 -8.30
N GLY A 128 -9.97 17.21 -8.21
CA GLY A 128 -11.38 17.15 -8.63
C GLY A 128 -12.35 16.68 -7.54
N ASP A 129 -11.86 16.11 -6.45
CA ASP A 129 -12.67 15.66 -5.31
C ASP A 129 -12.36 16.50 -4.07
N LEU A 130 -13.17 17.52 -3.80
CA LEU A 130 -12.98 18.43 -2.66
C LEU A 130 -13.10 17.71 -1.31
N ASP A 131 -13.80 16.58 -1.22
CA ASP A 131 -13.89 15.81 0.03
C ASP A 131 -12.58 15.06 0.33
N SER A 132 -11.64 15.04 -0.61
CA SER A 132 -10.32 14.42 -0.45
C SER A 132 -9.27 15.34 0.18
N PHE A 133 -9.66 16.52 0.68
CA PHE A 133 -8.76 17.37 1.45
C PHE A 133 -8.34 16.71 2.75
N GLU A 134 -7.04 16.67 3.00
CA GLU A 134 -6.45 16.08 4.19
C GLU A 134 -5.32 16.95 4.75
N PHE A 135 -5.21 16.95 6.08
CA PHE A 135 -4.04 17.50 6.75
C PHE A 135 -2.92 16.46 6.76
N VAL A 136 -1.76 16.84 6.23
CA VAL A 136 -0.59 15.98 6.12
C VAL A 136 0.55 16.58 6.93
N ALA A 137 1.07 15.82 7.88
CA ALA A 137 2.29 16.19 8.60
C ALA A 137 3.47 16.21 7.62
N GLN A 138 4.26 17.28 7.66
CA GLN A 138 5.45 17.43 6.82
C GLN A 138 6.69 17.63 7.69
N PRO A 139 7.86 17.18 7.23
CA PRO A 139 9.12 17.52 7.87
C PRO A 139 9.30 19.03 7.90
N ARG A 140 9.67 19.55 9.07
CA ARG A 140 10.07 20.95 9.23
C ARG A 140 11.50 21.11 8.72
N ARG A 141 11.72 22.04 7.79
CA ARG A 141 13.04 22.36 7.24
C ARG A 141 13.51 23.71 7.78
N ARG A 142 14.80 23.81 8.16
CA ARG A 142 15.40 25.13 8.45
C ARG A 142 15.44 25.98 7.19
N PRO A 143 15.13 27.29 7.27
CA PRO A 143 15.32 28.20 6.14
C PRO A 143 16.76 28.19 5.63
N GLY A 144 16.91 28.19 4.31
CA GLY A 144 18.19 28.42 3.66
C GLY A 144 18.59 29.91 3.63
N PRO A 145 19.76 30.23 3.04
CA PRO A 145 20.17 31.62 2.85
C PRO A 145 19.14 32.41 2.04
N GLY A 146 18.66 33.54 2.58
CA GLY A 146 17.65 34.39 1.93
C GLY A 146 16.20 33.90 2.09
N GLU A 147 15.97 32.81 2.82
CA GLU A 147 14.63 32.34 3.17
C GLU A 147 14.28 32.71 4.60
N VAL A 148 12.98 32.84 4.88
CA VAL A 148 12.43 32.97 6.24
C VAL A 148 11.32 31.95 6.44
N GLU A 149 11.20 31.44 7.65
CA GLU A 149 10.06 30.60 8.05
C GLU A 149 9.02 31.47 8.75
N VAL A 150 7.77 31.41 8.30
CA VAL A 150 6.67 32.21 8.84
C VAL A 150 5.64 31.30 9.48
N ARG A 151 5.27 31.59 10.73
CA ARG A 151 4.14 30.93 11.39
C ARG A 151 2.83 31.58 10.91
N LEU A 152 2.07 30.86 10.11
CA LEU A 152 0.80 31.33 9.59
C LEU A 152 -0.29 31.25 10.66
N ALA A 153 -0.99 32.36 10.90
CA ALA A 153 -2.21 32.39 11.71
C ALA A 153 -3.46 32.18 10.83
N ALA A 154 -3.43 32.72 9.60
CA ALA A 154 -4.45 32.56 8.57
C ALA A 154 -3.83 32.79 7.18
N THR A 155 -4.48 32.27 6.15
CA THR A 155 -4.17 32.53 4.73
C THR A 155 -5.46 32.72 3.95
N SER A 156 -5.41 33.43 2.82
CA SER A 156 -6.57 33.57 1.94
C SER A 156 -6.74 32.32 1.07
N VAL A 157 -8.00 32.08 0.67
CA VAL A 157 -8.34 31.15 -0.40
C VAL A 157 -8.65 31.99 -1.63
N ASN A 158 -7.85 31.82 -2.67
CA ASN A 158 -8.02 32.54 -3.93
C ASN A 158 -8.70 31.65 -4.96
N PHE A 159 -9.28 32.24 -6.01
CA PHE A 159 -9.97 31.49 -7.06
C PHE A 159 -9.05 30.48 -7.76
N ILE A 160 -7.75 30.79 -7.88
CA ILE A 160 -6.74 29.84 -8.38
C ILE A 160 -6.67 28.55 -7.56
N ASN A 161 -6.81 28.63 -6.22
CA ASN A 161 -6.79 27.45 -5.36
C ASN A 161 -8.03 26.58 -5.61
N VAL A 162 -9.17 27.18 -5.94
CA VAL A 162 -10.39 26.47 -6.32
C VAL A 162 -10.19 25.75 -7.66
N LEU A 163 -9.63 26.43 -8.67
CA LEU A 163 -9.34 25.81 -9.96
C LEU A 163 -8.34 24.66 -9.85
N GLN A 164 -7.31 24.81 -9.01
CA GLN A 164 -6.35 23.74 -8.72
C GLN A 164 -7.03 22.56 -8.01
N ALA A 165 -7.89 22.85 -7.03
CA ALA A 165 -8.59 21.80 -6.29
C ALA A 165 -9.59 21.02 -7.15
N LEU A 166 -10.26 21.71 -8.08
CA LEU A 166 -11.17 21.09 -9.06
C LEU A 166 -10.43 20.36 -10.20
N GLY A 167 -9.09 20.42 -10.24
CA GLY A 167 -8.28 19.76 -11.27
C GLY A 167 -8.31 20.43 -12.65
N VAL A 168 -9.04 21.55 -12.80
CA VAL A 168 -9.21 22.25 -14.08
C VAL A 168 -8.09 23.26 -14.37
N TYR A 169 -7.23 23.56 -13.39
CA TYR A 169 -6.17 24.57 -13.57
C TYR A 169 -5.14 24.18 -14.65
N GLN A 170 -4.83 22.89 -14.79
CA GLN A 170 -3.85 22.39 -15.75
C GLN A 170 -4.26 22.65 -17.21
N ASP A 171 -5.57 22.75 -17.48
CA ASP A 171 -6.10 23.08 -18.80
C ASP A 171 -5.82 24.54 -19.21
N PHE A 172 -5.46 25.39 -18.23
CA PHE A 172 -5.19 26.82 -18.42
C PHE A 172 -3.71 27.20 -18.23
N SER A 173 -2.86 26.30 -17.75
CA SER A 173 -1.44 26.57 -17.52
C SER A 173 -0.54 25.90 -18.56
N THR A 174 0.03 26.68 -19.47
CA THR A 174 1.14 26.25 -20.34
C THR A 174 2.46 26.33 -19.58
N GLY A 175 2.88 25.27 -18.88
CA GLY A 175 4.21 25.20 -18.28
C GLY A 175 4.34 24.17 -17.16
N GLU A 176 5.51 23.52 -17.11
CA GLU A 176 5.92 22.50 -16.15
C GLU A 176 5.92 23.01 -14.69
N GLU A 177 4.81 22.84 -13.96
CA GLU A 177 4.84 22.82 -12.49
C GLU A 177 4.52 21.40 -12.01
N GLN A 178 5.56 20.67 -11.66
CA GLN A 178 5.47 19.29 -11.19
C GLN A 178 4.95 19.26 -9.74
N ALA A 179 3.93 18.43 -9.55
CA ALA A 179 3.04 18.43 -8.39
C ALA A 179 3.68 17.88 -7.11
N ASP A 180 3.98 18.80 -6.19
CA ASP A 180 3.80 18.58 -4.75
C ASP A 180 3.15 19.85 -4.14
N VAL A 181 2.05 20.27 -4.78
CA VAL A 181 1.38 21.54 -4.48
C VAL A 181 0.59 21.35 -3.18
N CYS A 182 1.10 21.90 -2.09
CA CYS A 182 0.25 22.33 -0.98
C CYS A 182 -0.89 23.15 -1.59
N ALA A 183 -2.15 22.72 -1.40
CA ALA A 183 -3.29 23.34 -2.06
C ALA A 183 -3.44 24.83 -1.72
N PHE A 184 -2.80 25.25 -0.62
CA PHE A 184 -2.73 26.62 -0.15
C PHE A 184 -1.31 26.96 0.26
N ASP A 185 -0.40 27.14 -0.69
CA ASP A 185 0.82 27.90 -0.43
C ASP A 185 0.46 29.39 -0.45
N GLY A 186 0.49 30.01 0.74
CA GLY A 186 0.35 31.45 0.87
C GLY A 186 1.44 32.16 0.07
N ALA A 187 1.12 32.53 -1.17
CA ALA A 187 1.84 33.43 -2.07
C ALA A 187 3.35 33.60 -1.80
N VAL A 188 4.17 32.59 -2.13
CA VAL A 188 5.62 32.83 -2.32
C VAL A 188 5.82 33.40 -3.71
N LYS A 189 5.61 34.72 -3.88
CA LYS A 189 6.15 35.41 -5.06
C LYS A 189 7.66 35.47 -4.91
N ARG A 190 8.40 34.68 -5.70
CA ARG A 190 9.85 34.88 -5.90
C ARG A 190 10.05 36.28 -6.47
N HIS A 191 10.54 37.20 -5.65
CA HIS A 191 11.01 38.49 -6.13
C HIS A 191 12.41 38.28 -6.74
N THR A 192 12.49 38.01 -8.03
CA THR A 192 13.76 38.15 -8.77
C THR A 192 14.06 39.63 -8.90
N GLY A 193 14.72 40.18 -7.88
CA GLY A 193 15.17 41.56 -7.87
C GLY A 193 16.11 41.84 -9.04
N ARG A 194 15.67 42.66 -9.99
CA ARG A 194 16.58 43.41 -10.86
C ARG A 194 17.33 44.40 -9.97
N ARG A 195 18.64 44.21 -9.84
CA ARG A 195 19.55 45.21 -9.28
C ARG A 195 19.43 46.49 -10.11
N ALA A 196 18.98 47.58 -9.49
CA ALA A 196 19.35 48.91 -9.94
C ALA A 196 20.62 49.30 -9.18
N GLU A 197 21.66 49.62 -9.94
CA GLU A 197 22.92 50.13 -9.45
C GLU A 197 22.71 51.51 -8.84
N GLU A 198 23.20 51.73 -7.62
CA GLU A 198 23.57 53.07 -7.19
C GLU A 198 24.84 52.98 -6.33
N ARG A 199 25.91 53.57 -6.87
CA ARG A 199 27.19 53.79 -6.19
C ARG A 199 27.04 54.92 -5.19
N VAL A 200 27.60 54.79 -3.99
CA VAL A 200 28.26 55.91 -3.31
C VAL A 200 29.51 55.41 -2.57
N SER A 201 30.62 56.11 -2.84
CA SER A 201 31.99 56.05 -2.25
C SER A 201 31.96 56.77 -0.88
N ARG A 202 32.67 56.40 0.20
CA ARG A 202 33.96 55.75 0.44
C ARG A 202 33.86 54.78 1.61
#